data_AF-A0A520V975-F1
#
_entry.id   AF-A0A520V975-F1
#
_cell.length_a   1.000
_cell.length_b   1.000
_cell.length_c   1.000
_cell.angle_alpha   90.00
_cell.angle_beta   90.00
_cell.angle_gamma   90.00
#
_symmetry.space_group_name_H-M   'P 1'
#
loop_
_entity.id
_entity.type
_entity.pdbx_description
1 polymer ?
#
loop_
_entity_poly.entity_id
_entity_poly.type
_entity_poly.pdbx_seq_one_letter_code
_entity_poly.pdbx_strand_id
1 'polypeptide(L)'
;MNNYLGLLSPQNIFFVIIISLFFYKAWLYLMNKTFDNSYNETILKATKSNEGYSDDTVISSVFKEWWTYVISPIEESLVVSRINPNFLTVMSFLVSFITAYLFSVGYIFSASIVLLAGSSFDILDGRVARINNLTSDKGAFLDSCLDRFSEIVVMFGLLVFYSSTDFIYIIYSAIAFSLTVSYVKAAAENHGFNANVGIMQRPERVVCLGLGGLISSALEYYGFQFFGFDHLFFMLTIIFITTLSFYATIQRLFLSLKS
;
A
#
# COMPACT_ATOMS: atom_id res chain seq x y z
N MET A 1 26.81 -8.55 27.85
CA MET A 1 25.58 -9.30 27.46
C MET A 1 24.52 -8.44 26.75
N ASN A 2 24.65 -7.10 26.67
CA ASN A 2 23.61 -6.23 26.07
C ASN A 2 23.68 -6.00 24.54
N ASN A 3 24.77 -6.35 23.85
CA ASN A 3 24.89 -6.08 22.41
C ASN A 3 24.09 -7.04 21.50
N TYR A 4 23.84 -8.28 21.94
CA TYR A 4 23.11 -9.25 21.12
C TYR A 4 21.60 -8.98 21.06
N LEU A 5 21.03 -8.38 22.12
CA LEU A 5 19.62 -8.01 22.16
C LEU A 5 19.32 -6.85 21.21
N GLY A 6 20.26 -5.90 21.03
CA GLY A 6 20.14 -4.85 20.02
C GLY A 6 20.12 -5.40 18.60
N LEU A 7 20.88 -6.47 18.33
CA LEU A 7 20.90 -7.17 17.03
C LEU A 7 19.56 -7.86 16.68
N LEU A 8 18.77 -8.23 17.68
CA LEU A 8 17.44 -8.84 17.53
C LEU A 8 16.29 -7.82 17.52
N SER A 9 16.59 -6.52 17.41
CA SER A 9 15.54 -5.52 17.24
C SER A 9 14.75 -5.77 15.95
N PRO A 10 13.43 -5.52 15.93
CA PRO A 10 12.60 -5.71 14.73
C PRO A 10 13.16 -4.99 13.50
N GLN A 11 13.75 -3.81 13.69
CA GLN A 11 14.40 -3.02 12.65
C GLN A 11 15.59 -3.78 12.03
N ASN A 12 16.52 -4.26 12.86
CA ASN A 12 17.70 -4.97 12.39
C ASN A 12 17.33 -6.30 11.70
N ILE A 13 16.38 -7.06 12.26
CA ILE A 13 15.89 -8.30 11.66
C ILE A 13 15.31 -8.02 10.27
N PHE A 14 14.45 -7.00 10.15
CA PHE A 14 13.85 -6.62 8.88
C PHE A 14 14.91 -6.24 7.84
N PHE A 15 15.89 -5.41 8.20
CA PHE A 15 16.96 -5.03 7.27
C PHE A 15 17.81 -6.21 6.84
N VAL A 16 18.16 -7.13 7.75
CA VAL A 16 18.88 -8.35 7.41
C VAL A 16 18.08 -9.18 6.40
N ILE A 17 16.79 -9.39 6.65
CA ILE A 17 15.92 -10.16 5.74
C ILE A 17 15.86 -9.48 4.36
N ILE A 18 15.60 -8.17 4.30
CA ILE A 18 15.48 -7.42 3.04
C ILE A 18 16.80 -7.47 2.25
N ILE A 19 17.93 -7.26 2.92
CA ILE A 19 19.26 -7.32 2.31
C ILE A 19 19.52 -8.74 1.77
N SER A 20 19.26 -9.78 2.57
CA SER A 20 19.43 -11.18 2.14
C SER A 20 18.57 -11.52 0.92
N LEU A 21 17.30 -11.09 0.88
CA LEU A 21 16.42 -11.29 -0.27
C LEU A 21 16.93 -10.57 -1.52
N PHE A 22 17.43 -9.34 -1.37
CA PHE A 22 18.00 -8.58 -2.47
C PHE A 22 19.25 -9.27 -3.03
N PHE A 23 20.17 -9.71 -2.17
CA PHE A 23 21.36 -10.47 -2.59
C PHE A 23 21.00 -11.79 -3.28
N TYR A 24 20.05 -12.54 -2.74
CA TYR A 24 19.58 -13.79 -3.36
C TYR A 24 19.04 -13.54 -4.77
N LYS A 25 18.23 -12.49 -4.95
CA LYS A 25 17.64 -12.16 -6.25
C LYS A 25 18.67 -11.61 -7.24
N ALA A 26 19.60 -10.76 -6.79
CA ALA A 26 20.73 -10.28 -7.60
C ALA A 26 21.62 -11.44 -8.07
N TRP A 27 21.87 -12.42 -7.18
CA TRP A 27 22.59 -13.64 -7.52
C TRP A 27 21.87 -14.48 -8.58
N LEU A 28 20.56 -14.70 -8.43
CA LEU A 28 19.76 -15.43 -9.43
C LEU A 28 19.77 -14.74 -10.80
N TYR A 29 19.64 -13.41 -10.82
CA TYR A 29 19.71 -12.62 -12.05
C TYR A 29 21.06 -12.77 -12.76
N LEU A 30 22.17 -12.72 -12.01
CA LEU A 30 23.51 -12.94 -12.58
C LEU A 30 23.70 -14.37 -13.11
N MET A 31 23.01 -15.35 -12.53
CA MET A 31 23.16 -16.77 -12.87
C MET A 31 22.24 -17.23 -14.01
N ASN A 32 21.10 -16.57 -14.28
CA ASN A 32 20.17 -16.99 -15.32
C ASN A 32 19.94 -15.90 -16.38
N LYS A 33 20.41 -16.16 -17.60
CA LYS A 33 20.07 -15.39 -18.82
C LYS A 33 18.67 -15.70 -19.39
N THR A 34 17.92 -16.63 -18.76
CA THR A 34 16.58 -17.09 -19.15
C THR A 34 15.43 -16.41 -18.40
N PHE A 35 15.73 -15.47 -17.49
CA PHE A 35 14.75 -14.79 -16.63
C PHE A 35 13.75 -13.90 -17.40
N ASP A 36 14.14 -13.34 -18.54
CA ASP A 36 13.33 -12.36 -19.29
C ASP A 36 11.96 -12.92 -19.74
N ASN A 37 11.91 -14.17 -20.19
CA ASN A 37 10.65 -14.74 -20.70
C ASN A 37 9.64 -15.02 -19.58
N SER A 38 10.09 -15.55 -18.44
CA SER A 38 9.20 -15.84 -17.30
C SER A 38 8.74 -14.56 -16.58
N TYR A 39 9.60 -13.54 -16.49
CA TYR A 39 9.25 -12.25 -15.94
C TYR A 39 8.12 -11.59 -16.75
N ASN A 40 8.33 -11.41 -18.06
CA ASN A 40 7.35 -10.76 -18.93
C ASN A 40 6.01 -11.50 -18.99
N GLU A 41 6.00 -12.84 -19.04
CA GLU A 41 4.75 -13.62 -18.98
C GLU A 41 3.97 -13.41 -17.68
N THR A 42 4.67 -13.31 -16.55
CA THR A 42 4.03 -13.10 -15.23
C THR A 42 3.40 -11.70 -15.15
N ILE A 43 4.11 -10.67 -15.63
CA ILE A 43 3.59 -9.29 -15.66
C ILE A 43 2.38 -9.16 -16.59
N LEU A 44 2.43 -9.78 -17.77
CA LEU A 44 1.31 -9.74 -18.73
C LEU A 44 0.07 -10.47 -18.20
N LYS A 45 0.23 -11.61 -17.50
CA LYS A 45 -0.89 -12.29 -16.83
C LYS A 45 -1.49 -11.46 -15.69
N ALA A 46 -0.68 -10.62 -15.04
CA ALA A 46 -1.09 -9.80 -13.90
C ALA A 46 -1.92 -8.56 -14.30
N THR A 47 -1.64 -8.03 -15.50
CA THR A 47 -2.15 -6.75 -15.97
C THR A 47 -3.38 -6.92 -16.85
N LYS A 48 -4.28 -5.91 -16.86
CA LYS A 48 -5.46 -5.90 -17.74
C LYS A 48 -5.12 -5.49 -19.18
N SER A 49 -3.90 -5.00 -19.42
CA SER A 49 -3.44 -4.49 -20.70
C SER A 49 -2.46 -5.48 -21.34
N ASN A 50 -2.38 -5.49 -22.68
CA ASN A 50 -1.39 -6.29 -23.40
C ASN A 50 0.02 -5.66 -23.36
N GLU A 51 0.19 -4.49 -22.74
CA GLU A 51 1.43 -3.71 -22.70
C GLU A 51 2.02 -3.59 -21.28
N GLY A 52 1.42 -4.20 -20.25
CA GLY A 52 1.85 -4.10 -18.87
C GLY A 52 1.26 -2.89 -18.11
N TYR A 53 1.96 -2.39 -17.09
CA TYR A 53 1.53 -1.20 -16.33
C TYR A 53 1.90 0.08 -17.09
N SER A 54 0.90 0.85 -17.54
CA SER A 54 1.09 2.08 -18.33
C SER A 54 0.39 3.30 -17.71
N ASP A 55 0.47 3.45 -16.39
CA ASP A 55 -0.22 4.53 -15.66
C ASP A 55 0.72 5.63 -15.14
N ASP A 56 0.32 6.89 -15.31
CA ASP A 56 1.03 8.12 -14.87
C ASP A 56 0.98 8.36 -13.34
N THR A 57 1.00 7.28 -12.55
CA THR A 57 0.91 7.35 -11.09
C THR A 57 2.26 7.66 -10.44
N VAL A 58 2.25 8.12 -9.18
CA VAL A 58 3.48 8.41 -8.41
C VAL A 58 4.38 7.17 -8.24
N ILE A 59 3.80 5.98 -8.09
CA ILE A 59 4.57 4.73 -8.10
C ILE A 59 4.88 4.37 -9.55
N SER A 60 6.17 4.20 -9.85
CA SER A 60 6.61 3.81 -11.18
C SER A 60 6.08 2.42 -11.57
N SER A 61 5.76 2.26 -12.86
CA SER A 61 5.39 0.97 -13.45
C SER A 61 6.42 -0.11 -13.12
N VAL A 62 7.71 0.23 -13.18
CA VAL A 62 8.85 -0.63 -12.81
C VAL A 62 8.69 -1.24 -11.41
N PHE A 63 8.26 -0.45 -10.42
CA PHE A 63 8.07 -0.98 -9.07
C PHE A 63 6.88 -1.94 -8.99
N LYS A 64 5.77 -1.62 -9.66
CA LYS A 64 4.57 -2.47 -9.69
C LYS A 64 4.86 -3.82 -10.35
N GLU A 65 5.63 -3.81 -11.43
CA GLU A 65 6.07 -5.02 -12.10
C GLU A 65 7.00 -5.85 -11.21
N TRP A 66 8.02 -5.21 -10.61
CA TRP A 66 8.92 -5.91 -9.71
C TRP A 66 8.16 -6.55 -8.53
N TRP A 67 7.23 -5.81 -7.92
CA TRP A 67 6.40 -6.31 -6.81
C TRP A 67 5.52 -7.49 -7.22
N THR A 68 4.85 -7.35 -8.37
CA THR A 68 4.03 -8.39 -9.00
C THR A 68 4.81 -9.70 -9.15
N TYR A 69 6.05 -9.60 -9.63
CA TYR A 69 6.92 -10.75 -9.78
C TYR A 69 7.37 -11.33 -8.44
N VAL A 70 7.67 -10.50 -7.43
CA VAL A 70 8.06 -10.97 -6.09
C VAL A 70 6.94 -11.77 -5.44
N ILE A 71 5.68 -11.36 -5.63
CA ILE A 71 4.53 -11.95 -4.95
C ILE A 71 3.91 -13.13 -5.71
N SER A 72 4.31 -13.37 -6.96
CA SER A 72 3.72 -14.41 -7.81
C SER A 72 3.74 -15.84 -7.23
N PRO A 73 4.75 -16.29 -6.46
CA PRO A 73 4.71 -17.64 -5.88
C PRO A 73 3.59 -17.79 -4.84
N ILE A 74 3.32 -16.72 -4.09
CA ILE A 74 2.24 -16.67 -3.09
C ILE A 74 0.89 -16.64 -3.83
N GLU A 75 0.79 -15.84 -4.89
CA GLU A 75 -0.39 -15.79 -5.76
C GLU A 75 -0.73 -17.15 -6.34
N GLU A 76 0.24 -17.85 -6.93
CA GLU A 76 0.05 -19.19 -7.52
C GLU A 76 -0.43 -20.19 -6.47
N SER A 77 0.15 -20.16 -5.26
CA SER A 77 -0.29 -21.01 -4.15
C SER A 77 -1.74 -20.72 -3.73
N LEU A 78 -2.12 -19.43 -3.66
CA LEU A 78 -3.48 -19.01 -3.34
C LEU A 78 -4.48 -19.38 -4.45
N VAL A 79 -4.11 -19.25 -5.72
CA VAL A 79 -4.93 -19.67 -6.86
C VAL A 79 -5.27 -21.16 -6.76
N VAL A 80 -4.29 -22.01 -6.42
CA VAL A 80 -4.47 -23.47 -6.26
C VAL A 80 -5.37 -23.80 -5.07
N SER A 81 -5.32 -23.01 -3.99
CA SER A 81 -6.08 -23.25 -2.76
C SER A 81 -7.59 -23.06 -2.89
N ARG A 82 -8.09 -22.45 -3.99
CA ARG A 82 -9.52 -22.14 -4.23
C ARG A 82 -10.23 -21.42 -3.09
N ILE A 83 -9.49 -20.66 -2.27
CA ILE A 83 -10.06 -19.82 -1.21
C ILE A 83 -10.98 -18.78 -1.86
N ASN A 84 -12.12 -18.51 -1.21
CA ASN A 84 -13.06 -17.50 -1.67
C ASN A 84 -12.39 -16.11 -1.64
N PRO A 85 -12.35 -15.35 -2.75
CA PRO A 85 -11.74 -14.02 -2.78
C PRO A 85 -12.30 -13.07 -1.71
N ASN A 86 -13.60 -13.11 -1.44
CA ASN A 86 -14.23 -12.26 -0.42
C ASN A 86 -13.69 -12.54 1.00
N PHE A 87 -13.21 -13.76 1.26
CA PHE A 87 -12.58 -14.09 2.53
C PHE A 87 -11.26 -13.33 2.70
N LEU A 88 -10.46 -13.23 1.62
CA LEU A 88 -9.21 -12.47 1.63
C LEU A 88 -9.48 -10.99 1.87
N THR A 89 -10.47 -10.40 1.21
CA THR A 89 -10.89 -9.01 1.42
C THR A 89 -11.28 -8.75 2.88
N VAL A 90 -12.07 -9.63 3.49
CA VAL A 90 -12.46 -9.51 4.91
C VAL A 90 -11.25 -9.68 5.83
N MET A 91 -10.33 -10.58 5.53
CA MET A 91 -9.10 -10.73 6.32
C MET A 91 -8.21 -9.48 6.24
N SER A 92 -8.02 -8.91 5.04
CA SER A 92 -7.32 -7.64 4.85
C SER A 92 -7.94 -6.52 5.68
N PHE A 93 -9.28 -6.45 5.71
CA PHE A 93 -10.00 -5.52 6.57
C PHE A 93 -9.75 -5.77 8.06
N LEU A 94 -9.74 -7.02 8.53
CA LEU A 94 -9.41 -7.33 9.93
C LEU A 94 -7.97 -6.95 10.31
N VAL A 95 -7.01 -7.16 9.40
CA VAL A 95 -5.60 -6.75 9.58
C VAL A 95 -5.47 -5.23 9.71
N SER A 96 -6.40 -4.45 9.13
CA SER A 96 -6.43 -2.99 9.28
C SER A 96 -6.61 -2.55 10.74
N PHE A 97 -7.39 -3.29 11.55
CA PHE A 97 -7.54 -3.01 12.98
C PHE A 97 -6.26 -3.28 13.77
N ILE A 98 -5.52 -4.34 13.41
CA ILE A 98 -4.22 -4.63 14.02
C ILE A 98 -3.24 -3.51 13.70
N THR A 99 -3.20 -3.08 12.43
CA THR A 99 -2.40 -1.93 11.99
C THR A 99 -2.76 -0.67 12.76
N ALA A 100 -4.05 -0.35 12.88
CA ALA A 100 -4.54 0.81 13.60
C ALA A 100 -4.17 0.78 15.09
N TYR A 101 -4.32 -0.37 15.74
CA TYR A 101 -3.91 -0.55 17.12
C TYR A 101 -2.41 -0.31 17.29
N LEU A 102 -1.57 -0.92 16.46
CA LEU A 102 -0.11 -0.74 16.53
C LEU A 102 0.30 0.72 16.30
N PHE A 103 -0.31 1.42 15.35
CA PHE A 103 -0.08 2.86 15.19
C PHE A 103 -0.51 3.64 16.43
N SER A 104 -1.69 3.34 16.99
CA SER A 104 -2.23 4.09 18.14
C SER A 104 -1.34 4.03 19.39
N VAL A 105 -0.61 2.94 19.58
CA VAL A 105 0.33 2.76 20.71
C VAL A 105 1.78 3.12 20.37
N GLY A 106 2.04 3.65 19.16
CA GLY A 106 3.36 4.13 18.74
C GLY A 106 4.32 3.07 18.20
N TYR A 107 3.87 1.83 17.94
CA TYR A 107 4.68 0.81 17.25
C TYR A 107 4.72 1.07 15.73
N ILE A 108 5.17 2.25 15.32
CA ILE A 108 5.13 2.74 13.93
C ILE A 108 5.81 1.76 12.97
N PHE A 109 7.00 1.25 13.32
CA PHE A 109 7.72 0.30 12.48
C PHE A 109 6.91 -0.98 12.21
N SER A 110 6.41 -1.62 13.26
CA SER A 110 5.62 -2.84 13.14
C SER A 110 4.28 -2.60 12.45
N ALA A 111 3.61 -1.48 12.77
CA ALA A 111 2.38 -1.07 12.11
C ALA A 111 2.58 -0.91 10.60
N SER A 112 3.68 -0.28 10.17
CA SER A 112 4.02 -0.13 8.76
C SER A 112 4.29 -1.46 8.05
N ILE A 113 4.94 -2.43 8.71
CA ILE A 113 5.11 -3.78 8.15
C ILE A 113 3.74 -4.44 7.96
N VAL A 114 2.90 -4.41 9.00
CA VAL A 114 1.56 -5.03 8.96
C VAL A 114 0.66 -4.36 7.93
N LEU A 115 0.73 -3.04 7.78
CA LEU A 115 0.01 -2.27 6.75
C LEU A 115 0.39 -2.74 5.34
N LEU A 116 1.69 -2.78 5.03
CA LEU A 116 2.18 -3.16 3.71
C LEU A 116 1.87 -4.63 3.40
N ALA A 117 2.07 -5.52 4.38
CA ALA A 117 1.74 -6.94 4.24
C ALA A 117 0.23 -7.16 4.04
N GLY A 118 -0.60 -6.54 4.88
CA GLY A 118 -2.07 -6.63 4.79
C GLY A 118 -2.59 -6.13 3.45
N SER A 119 -2.11 -4.98 2.99
CA SER A 119 -2.53 -4.38 1.72
C SER A 119 -2.01 -5.16 0.49
N SER A 120 -0.97 -5.97 0.66
CA SER A 120 -0.49 -6.85 -0.40
C SER A 120 -1.43 -8.02 -0.63
N PHE A 121 -2.09 -8.54 0.42
CA PHE A 121 -3.11 -9.58 0.27
C PHE A 121 -4.35 -9.11 -0.50
N ASP A 122 -4.68 -7.83 -0.37
CA ASP A 122 -5.73 -7.15 -1.12
C ASP A 122 -5.43 -7.10 -2.63
N ILE A 123 -4.19 -6.80 -3.01
CA ILE A 123 -3.77 -6.88 -4.42
C ILE A 123 -3.88 -8.32 -4.95
N LEU A 124 -3.61 -9.31 -4.09
CA LEU A 124 -3.70 -10.72 -4.45
C LEU A 124 -5.15 -11.19 -4.60
N ASP A 125 -6.11 -10.71 -3.81
CA ASP A 125 -7.49 -11.20 -3.86
C ASP A 125 -8.17 -10.92 -5.22
N GLY A 126 -7.99 -9.72 -5.75
CA GLY A 126 -8.56 -9.31 -7.01
C GLY A 126 -7.89 -10.02 -8.19
N ARG A 127 -6.63 -10.44 -8.02
CA ARG A 127 -5.89 -11.23 -9.01
C ARG A 127 -6.31 -12.70 -8.99
N VAL A 128 -6.39 -13.30 -7.80
CA VAL A 128 -6.88 -14.67 -7.60
C VAL A 128 -8.32 -14.80 -8.12
N ALA A 129 -9.18 -13.82 -7.86
CA ALA A 129 -10.55 -13.78 -8.39
C ALA A 129 -10.57 -13.77 -9.94
N ARG A 130 -9.69 -12.99 -10.58
CA ARG A 130 -9.59 -12.94 -12.05
C ARG A 130 -9.10 -14.26 -12.62
N ILE A 131 -8.01 -14.81 -12.09
CA ILE A 131 -7.40 -16.06 -12.59
C ILE A 131 -8.38 -17.23 -12.45
N ASN A 132 -9.12 -17.31 -11.33
CA ASN A 132 -10.10 -18.36 -11.10
C ASN A 132 -11.47 -18.10 -11.75
N ASN A 133 -11.65 -17.03 -12.51
CA ASN A 133 -12.95 -16.61 -13.08
C ASN A 133 -14.07 -16.47 -12.02
N LEU A 134 -13.72 -16.03 -10.81
CA LEU A 134 -14.62 -15.82 -9.68
C LEU A 134 -14.98 -14.33 -9.48
N THR A 135 -14.71 -13.48 -10.47
CA THR A 135 -15.08 -12.05 -10.42
C THR A 135 -16.60 -11.91 -10.38
N SER A 136 -17.11 -11.11 -9.44
CA SER A 136 -18.53 -10.79 -9.33
C SER A 136 -18.74 -9.34 -8.94
N ASP A 137 -19.83 -8.73 -9.41
CA ASP A 137 -20.17 -7.34 -9.08
C ASP A 137 -20.36 -7.12 -7.57
N LYS A 138 -20.94 -8.12 -6.90
CA LYS A 138 -21.10 -8.11 -5.43
C LYS A 138 -19.75 -8.14 -4.71
N GLY A 139 -18.80 -8.94 -5.20
CA GLY A 139 -17.44 -9.00 -4.66
C GLY A 139 -16.70 -7.68 -4.87
N ALA A 140 -16.75 -7.13 -6.09
CA ALA A 140 -16.14 -5.84 -6.41
C ALA A 140 -16.72 -4.68 -5.59
N PHE A 141 -18.03 -4.71 -5.32
CA PHE A 141 -18.69 -3.77 -4.41
C PHE A 141 -18.20 -3.92 -2.96
N LEU A 142 -18.13 -5.16 -2.45
CA LEU A 142 -17.65 -5.44 -1.10
C LEU A 142 -16.20 -5.00 -0.90
N ASP A 143 -15.32 -5.36 -1.84
CA ASP A 143 -13.91 -4.95 -1.92
C ASP A 143 -13.79 -3.43 -1.89
N SER A 144 -14.52 -2.76 -2.79
CA SER A 144 -14.58 -1.31 -2.80
C SER A 144 -15.02 -0.72 -1.45
N CYS A 145 -16.05 -1.25 -0.79
CA CYS A 145 -16.47 -0.72 0.49
C CYS A 145 -15.44 -0.95 1.60
N LEU A 146 -14.94 -2.18 1.74
CA LEU A 146 -13.99 -2.55 2.80
C LEU A 146 -12.65 -1.83 2.67
N ASP A 147 -12.23 -1.49 1.46
CA ASP A 147 -11.09 -0.63 1.20
C ASP A 147 -11.18 0.72 1.89
N ARG A 148 -12.34 1.40 1.77
CA ARG A 148 -12.53 2.71 2.40
C ARG A 148 -12.57 2.57 3.91
N PHE A 149 -13.23 1.53 4.43
CA PHE A 149 -13.23 1.27 5.87
C PHE A 149 -11.84 0.97 6.41
N SER A 150 -11.04 0.17 5.70
CA SER A 150 -9.65 -0.15 6.06
C SER A 150 -8.79 1.13 6.13
N GLU A 151 -8.88 2.00 5.12
CA GLU A 151 -8.18 3.30 5.14
C GLU A 151 -8.60 4.17 6.34
N ILE A 152 -9.90 4.25 6.65
CA ILE A 152 -10.40 4.99 7.82
C ILE A 152 -9.85 4.40 9.11
N VAL A 153 -9.92 3.08 9.28
CA VAL A 153 -9.47 2.38 10.49
C VAL A 153 -7.99 2.62 10.75
N VAL A 154 -7.14 2.44 9.72
CA VAL A 154 -5.69 2.67 9.81
C VAL A 154 -5.39 4.12 10.21
N MET A 155 -6.02 5.08 9.53
CA MET A 155 -5.80 6.50 9.80
C MET A 155 -6.37 6.93 11.15
N PHE A 156 -7.42 6.28 11.64
CA PHE A 156 -7.94 6.49 12.99
C PHE A 156 -6.93 6.08 14.05
N GLY A 157 -6.19 4.98 13.85
CA GLY A 157 -5.07 4.61 14.72
C GLY A 157 -4.02 5.72 14.84
N LEU A 158 -3.67 6.38 13.72
CA LEU A 158 -2.78 7.54 13.71
C LEU A 158 -3.41 8.77 14.38
N LEU A 159 -4.71 8.97 14.22
CA LEU A 159 -5.44 10.06 14.89
C LEU A 159 -5.36 9.90 16.41
N VAL A 160 -5.51 8.68 16.92
CA VAL A 160 -5.33 8.36 18.34
C VAL A 160 -3.89 8.62 18.79
N PHE A 161 -2.90 8.17 18.00
CA PHE A 161 -1.48 8.38 18.29
C PHE A 161 -1.12 9.87 18.42
N TYR A 162 -1.60 10.71 17.50
CA TYR A 162 -1.35 12.15 17.48
C TYR A 162 -2.37 12.98 18.28
N SER A 163 -3.28 12.35 19.03
CA SER A 163 -4.45 13.00 19.66
C SER A 163 -4.13 14.17 20.59
N SER A 164 -2.94 14.18 21.18
CA SER A 164 -2.47 15.25 22.08
C SER A 164 -1.79 16.41 21.34
N THR A 165 -1.82 16.44 20.01
CA THR A 165 -1.12 17.42 19.17
C THR A 165 -2.08 18.05 18.15
N ASP A 166 -1.79 19.27 17.69
CA ASP A 166 -2.55 19.90 16.60
C ASP A 166 -2.40 19.17 15.26
N PHE A 167 -1.49 18.19 15.17
CA PHE A 167 -1.33 17.37 13.96
C PHE A 167 -2.57 16.53 13.63
N ILE A 168 -3.50 16.36 14.58
CA ILE A 168 -4.81 15.73 14.34
C ILE A 168 -5.57 16.37 13.18
N TYR A 169 -5.44 17.68 12.95
CA TYR A 169 -6.14 18.36 11.85
C TYR A 169 -5.61 17.90 10.49
N ILE A 170 -4.31 17.59 10.41
CA ILE A 170 -3.69 17.02 9.20
C ILE A 170 -4.13 15.57 9.01
N ILE A 171 -4.14 14.75 10.07
CA ILE A 171 -4.63 13.37 9.99
C ILE A 171 -6.10 13.32 9.53
N TYR A 172 -6.94 14.17 10.12
CA TYR A 172 -8.34 14.28 9.73
C TYR A 172 -8.50 14.72 8.26
N SER A 173 -7.72 15.70 7.83
CA SER A 173 -7.70 16.14 6.42
C SER A 173 -7.25 15.03 5.47
N ALA A 174 -6.26 14.22 5.87
CA ALA A 174 -5.80 13.07 5.11
C ALA A 174 -6.92 12.03 4.90
N ILE A 175 -7.70 11.75 5.95
CA ILE A 175 -8.88 10.87 5.87
C ILE A 175 -9.91 11.47 4.90
N ALA A 176 -10.28 12.74 5.10
CA ALA A 176 -11.29 13.41 4.30
C ALA A 176 -10.91 13.41 2.81
N PHE A 177 -9.68 13.78 2.46
CA PHE A 177 -9.23 13.82 1.07
C PHE A 177 -9.04 12.44 0.47
N SER A 178 -8.57 11.43 1.23
CA SER A 178 -8.53 10.05 0.73
C SER A 178 -9.93 9.55 0.31
N LEU A 179 -10.93 9.77 1.15
CA LEU A 179 -12.31 9.37 0.85
C LEU A 179 -12.89 10.17 -0.32
N THR A 180 -12.57 11.46 -0.42
CA THR A 180 -13.07 12.31 -1.50
C THR A 180 -12.45 11.93 -2.86
N VAL A 181 -11.17 11.55 -2.92
CA VAL A 181 -10.54 10.99 -4.13
C VAL A 181 -11.32 9.79 -4.66
N SER A 182 -11.71 8.88 -3.76
CA SER A 182 -12.47 7.67 -4.08
C SER A 182 -13.92 7.97 -4.46
N TYR A 183 -14.55 8.93 -3.78
CA TYR A 183 -15.93 9.35 -4.05
C TYR A 183 -16.07 10.03 -5.41
N VAL A 184 -15.21 11.01 -5.72
CA VAL A 184 -15.26 11.73 -7.01
C VAL A 184 -15.11 10.76 -8.18
N LYS A 185 -14.24 9.75 -8.05
CA LYS A 185 -14.10 8.69 -9.06
C LYS A 185 -15.41 7.92 -9.23
N ALA A 186 -15.98 7.40 -8.15
CA ALA A 186 -17.22 6.61 -8.20
C ALA A 186 -18.41 7.44 -8.73
N ALA A 187 -18.52 8.71 -8.33
CA ALA A 187 -19.55 9.61 -8.80
C ALA A 187 -19.42 9.90 -10.30
N ALA A 188 -18.19 10.15 -10.78
CA ALA A 188 -17.93 10.35 -12.20
C ALA A 188 -18.27 9.11 -13.04
N GLU A 189 -17.87 7.92 -12.59
CA GLU A 189 -18.17 6.64 -13.25
C GLU A 189 -19.69 6.38 -13.32
N ASN A 190 -20.44 6.71 -12.25
CA ASN A 190 -21.91 6.60 -12.24
C ASN A 190 -22.60 7.51 -13.26
N HIS A 191 -21.97 8.63 -13.63
CA HIS A 191 -22.45 9.55 -14.66
C HIS A 191 -21.87 9.26 -16.06
N GLY A 192 -21.09 8.19 -16.22
CA GLY A 192 -20.47 7.80 -17.48
C GLY A 192 -19.23 8.64 -17.86
N PHE A 193 -18.70 9.46 -16.95
CA PHE A 193 -17.49 10.23 -17.18
C PHE A 193 -16.24 9.38 -16.96
N ASN A 194 -15.18 9.64 -17.74
CA ASN A 194 -13.91 8.95 -17.55
C ASN A 194 -13.10 9.63 -16.44
N ALA A 195 -12.98 8.97 -15.28
CA ALA A 195 -12.23 9.46 -14.12
C ALA A 195 -11.05 8.55 -13.73
N ASN A 196 -10.52 7.74 -14.65
CA ASN A 196 -9.33 6.90 -14.43
C ASN A 196 -8.00 7.69 -14.44
N VAL A 197 -8.04 8.93 -14.00
CA VAL A 197 -6.93 9.88 -13.97
C VAL A 197 -6.65 10.28 -12.53
N GLY A 198 -5.39 10.57 -12.18
CA GLY A 198 -5.03 11.08 -10.86
C GLY A 198 -3.73 10.49 -10.33
N ILE A 199 -2.86 11.39 -9.88
CA ILE A 199 -1.49 11.07 -9.45
C ILE A 199 -1.40 10.21 -8.19
N MET A 200 -2.42 10.29 -7.31
CA MET A 200 -2.41 9.68 -5.98
C MET A 200 -3.66 8.82 -5.78
N GLN A 201 -3.55 7.53 -6.07
CA GLN A 201 -4.62 6.55 -5.83
C GLN A 201 -4.37 5.83 -4.49
N ARG A 202 -5.21 4.84 -4.18
CA ARG A 202 -5.15 4.10 -2.90
C ARG A 202 -3.81 3.37 -2.71
N PRO A 203 -3.29 2.59 -3.69
CA PRO A 203 -2.01 1.90 -3.53
C PRO A 203 -0.86 2.87 -3.21
N GLU A 204 -0.83 4.03 -3.84
CA GLU A 204 0.19 5.05 -3.60
C GLU A 204 0.14 5.56 -2.16
N ARG A 205 -1.06 5.87 -1.65
CA ARG A 205 -1.23 6.31 -0.25
C ARG A 205 -0.74 5.25 0.75
N VAL A 206 -1.14 4.00 0.54
CA VAL A 206 -0.77 2.87 1.41
C VAL A 206 0.74 2.66 1.41
N VAL A 207 1.36 2.62 0.22
CA VAL A 207 2.81 2.41 0.09
C VAL A 207 3.58 3.59 0.68
N CYS A 208 3.17 4.83 0.39
CA CYS A 208 3.79 6.01 0.99
C CYS A 208 3.70 5.97 2.52
N LEU A 209 2.52 5.65 3.08
CA LEU A 209 2.34 5.60 4.54
C LEU A 209 3.19 4.49 5.17
N GLY A 210 3.16 3.29 4.58
CA GLY A 210 3.94 2.16 5.05
C GLY A 210 5.44 2.44 5.01
N LEU A 211 5.97 2.78 3.83
CA LEU A 211 7.40 3.08 3.65
C LEU A 211 7.84 4.29 4.49
N GLY A 212 7.02 5.35 4.56
CA GLY A 212 7.32 6.52 5.38
C GLY A 212 7.47 6.17 6.86
N GLY A 213 6.59 5.32 7.40
CA GLY A 213 6.70 4.86 8.79
C GLY A 213 7.90 3.93 9.03
N LEU A 214 8.23 3.05 8.07
CA LEU A 214 9.44 2.21 8.16
C LEU A 214 10.71 3.08 8.17
N ILE A 215 10.81 4.02 7.24
CA ILE A 215 11.97 4.89 7.10
C ILE A 215 12.09 5.79 8.32
N SER A 216 11.01 6.44 8.79
CA SER A 216 11.05 7.29 9.98
C SER A 216 11.53 6.51 11.20
N SER A 217 10.94 5.34 11.45
CA SER A 217 11.30 4.52 12.61
C SER A 217 12.72 3.97 12.52
N ALA A 218 13.21 3.67 11.31
CA ALA A 218 14.60 3.24 11.10
C ALA A 218 15.58 4.39 11.35
N LEU A 219 15.29 5.59 10.84
CA LEU A 219 16.12 6.78 11.06
C LEU A 219 16.24 7.11 12.55
N GLU A 220 15.13 7.11 13.26
CA GLU A 220 15.10 7.33 14.71
C GLU A 220 15.85 6.24 15.48
N TYR A 221 15.70 4.97 15.09
CA TYR A 221 16.41 3.85 15.70
C TYR A 221 17.94 3.99 15.58
N TYR A 222 18.44 4.52 14.46
CA TYR A 222 19.86 4.80 14.26
C TYR A 222 20.31 6.17 14.80
N GLY A 223 19.44 6.89 15.52
CA GLY A 223 19.76 8.17 16.17
C GLY A 223 19.68 9.39 15.25
N PHE A 224 19.12 9.27 14.04
CA PHE A 224 18.87 10.40 13.17
C PHE A 224 17.55 11.07 13.56
N GLN A 225 17.65 12.15 14.33
CA GLN A 225 16.52 13.04 14.62
C GLN A 225 16.66 14.33 13.80
N PHE A 226 15.57 14.72 13.14
CA PHE A 226 15.52 15.97 12.39
C PHE A 226 14.88 17.06 13.26
N PHE A 227 15.61 18.15 13.48
CA PHE A 227 15.11 19.34 14.17
C PHE A 227 14.54 19.09 15.59
N GLY A 228 14.86 17.96 16.22
CA GLY A 228 14.39 17.60 17.56
C GLY A 228 12.91 17.19 17.65
N PHE A 229 12.25 16.94 16.51
CA PHE A 229 10.88 16.44 16.47
C PHE A 229 10.87 14.93 16.30
N ASP A 230 10.16 14.23 17.20
CA ASP A 230 9.88 12.80 17.04
C ASP A 230 9.00 12.58 15.81
N HIS A 231 9.30 11.54 15.04
CA HIS A 231 8.52 11.13 13.86
C HIS A 231 8.35 12.19 12.76
N LEU A 232 9.25 13.19 12.68
CA LEU A 232 9.15 14.27 11.70
C LEU A 232 9.02 13.75 10.26
N PHE A 233 9.85 12.77 9.89
CA PHE A 233 9.81 12.21 8.54
C PHE A 233 8.45 11.56 8.23
N PHE A 234 7.86 10.89 9.22
CA PHE A 234 6.54 10.30 9.09
C PHE A 234 5.44 11.36 9.00
N MET A 235 5.51 12.42 9.80
CA MET A 235 4.60 13.58 9.71
C MET A 235 4.66 14.23 8.32
N LEU A 236 5.88 14.45 7.79
CA LEU A 236 6.07 14.98 6.44
C LEU A 236 5.47 14.06 5.37
N THR A 237 5.59 12.75 5.55
CA THR A 237 4.95 11.76 4.66
C THR A 237 3.43 11.90 4.68
N ILE A 238 2.81 12.08 5.85
CA ILE A 238 1.36 12.24 5.96
C ILE A 238 0.90 13.58 5.36
N ILE A 239 1.67 14.66 5.56
CA ILE A 239 1.41 15.96 4.90
C ILE A 239 1.48 15.80 3.37
N PHE A 240 2.48 15.08 2.87
CA PHE A 240 2.63 14.79 1.45
C PHE A 240 1.43 14.01 0.90
N ILE A 241 1.01 12.94 1.57
CA ILE A 241 -0.19 12.16 1.22
C ILE A 241 -1.44 13.04 1.18
N THR A 242 -1.62 13.88 2.21
CA THR A 242 -2.77 14.78 2.34
C THR A 242 -2.83 15.76 1.17
N THR A 243 -1.71 16.40 0.88
CA THR A 243 -1.59 17.42 -0.18
C THR A 243 -1.82 16.81 -1.56
N LEU A 244 -1.21 15.65 -1.85
CA LEU A 244 -1.43 14.98 -3.12
C LEU A 244 -2.84 14.42 -3.28
N SER A 245 -3.46 13.96 -2.19
CA SER A 245 -4.86 13.49 -2.23
C SER A 245 -5.83 14.64 -2.49
N PHE A 246 -5.58 15.81 -1.90
CA PHE A 246 -6.34 17.02 -2.21
C PHE A 246 -6.18 17.41 -3.69
N TYR A 247 -4.94 17.48 -4.18
CA TYR A 247 -4.67 17.78 -5.59
C TYR A 247 -5.34 16.77 -6.53
N ALA A 248 -5.22 15.47 -6.24
CA ALA A 248 -5.84 14.41 -7.04
C ALA A 248 -7.38 14.51 -7.06
N THR A 249 -8.00 14.92 -5.96
CA THR A 249 -9.44 15.20 -5.89
C THR A 249 -9.84 16.31 -6.86
N ILE A 250 -9.13 17.44 -6.78
CA ILE A 250 -9.40 18.61 -7.63
C ILE A 250 -9.14 18.28 -9.10
N GLN A 251 -8.05 17.60 -9.40
CA GLN A 251 -7.69 17.14 -10.75
C GLN A 251 -8.80 16.28 -11.34
N ARG A 252 -9.29 15.27 -10.60
CA ARG A 252 -10.38 14.40 -11.05
C ARG A 252 -11.66 15.20 -11.30
N LEU A 253 -12.04 16.07 -10.37
CA LEU A 253 -13.24 16.89 -10.50
C LEU A 253 -13.21 17.74 -11.78
N PHE A 254 -12.12 18.45 -12.04
CA PHE A 254 -12.00 19.28 -13.24
C PHE A 254 -12.00 18.48 -14.54
N LEU A 255 -11.42 17.28 -14.55
CA LEU A 255 -11.41 16.43 -15.74
C LEU A 255 -12.81 15.85 -16.00
N SER A 256 -13.53 15.43 -14.95
CA SER A 256 -14.91 14.96 -15.08
C SER A 256 -15.86 16.06 -15.55
N LEU A 257 -15.64 17.33 -15.18
CA LEU A 257 -16.44 18.46 -15.67
C LEU A 257 -16.17 18.83 -17.14
N LYS A 258 -15.06 18.34 -17.73
CA LYS A 258 -14.73 18.54 -19.14
C LYS A 258 -15.14 17.36 -20.04
N SER A 259 -15.65 16.29 -19.44
CA SER A 259 -16.11 15.06 -20.12
C SER A 259 -17.48 15.27 -20.76
#